data_AF-A0A1F9ETD5-F1
#
_entry.id   AF-A0A1F9ETD5-F1
#
_cell.length_a   1.000
_cell.length_b   1.000
_cell.length_c   1.000
_cell.angle_alpha   90.00
_cell.angle_beta   90.00
_cell.angle_gamma   90.00
#
_symmetry.space_group_name_H-M   'P 1'
#
loop_
_entity.id
_entity.type
_entity.pdbx_description
1 polymer ?
#
loop_
_entity_poly.entity_id
_entity_poly.type
_entity_poly.pdbx_seq_one_letter_code
_entity_poly.pdbx_strand_id
1 'polypeptide(L)'
;MLAVALALTLLAPSHSRSEGKSRFVLDEDGRVAVTIELGEPDLPELCNADLTVAERAREEQKLTRCLETGLPRWLRITADERACPIAYRRFSEEARTITIDAQAVCAAPPRRLVIDWGLFAGSALDHVSVAVVEQPHAKARLVLLSKRSSRFALDVARPWWLWALGVAATLALVAGACGVLRRRRRATAARAPD
;
A
#
# COMPACT_ATOMS: atom_id res chain seq x y z
N MET A 1 -20.23 55.06 -6.68
CA MET A 1 -20.24 53.71 -6.10
C MET A 1 -19.10 52.92 -6.72
N LEU A 2 -18.32 52.24 -5.88
CA LEU A 2 -17.13 51.45 -6.19
C LEU A 2 -17.39 50.24 -7.13
N ALA A 3 -16.31 49.86 -7.84
CA ALA A 3 -15.89 48.55 -8.38
C ALA A 3 -15.58 48.69 -9.90
N VAL A 4 -14.34 48.86 -10.38
CA VAL A 4 -13.15 47.98 -10.27
C VAL A 4 -13.48 46.50 -10.43
N ALA A 5 -13.29 46.00 -11.65
CA ALA A 5 -12.59 44.75 -12.03
C ALA A 5 -12.90 44.53 -13.53
N LEU A 6 -12.14 45.10 -14.46
CA LEU A 6 -10.78 44.68 -14.86
C LEU A 6 -10.73 43.24 -15.36
N ALA A 7 -10.28 43.11 -16.61
CA ALA A 7 -9.86 41.94 -17.35
C ALA A 7 -11.00 40.97 -17.73
N LEU A 8 -11.39 40.95 -19.01
CA LEU A 8 -10.77 40.01 -19.95
C LEU A 8 -10.55 38.68 -19.24
N THR A 9 -11.62 37.89 -19.19
CA THR A 9 -11.55 36.44 -19.05
C THR A 9 -10.66 35.92 -20.16
N LEU A 10 -9.36 35.99 -19.87
CA LEU A 10 -8.33 35.15 -20.44
C LEU A 10 -8.94 33.76 -20.49
N LEU A 11 -9.17 33.31 -21.72
CA LEU A 11 -8.65 32.07 -22.26
C LEU A 11 -7.40 31.61 -21.49
N ALA A 12 -7.58 31.18 -20.25
CA ALA A 12 -6.74 30.15 -19.69
C ALA A 12 -7.44 28.86 -20.16
N PRO A 13 -6.86 28.08 -21.09
CA PRO A 13 -7.31 26.71 -21.21
C PRO A 13 -7.24 26.16 -19.80
N SER A 14 -8.35 25.60 -19.31
CA SER A 14 -8.29 24.74 -18.13
C SER A 14 -7.22 23.72 -18.47
N HIS A 15 -6.00 23.93 -17.97
CA HIS A 15 -4.98 22.91 -18.06
C HIS A 15 -5.62 21.78 -17.28
N SER A 16 -6.05 20.77 -18.05
CA SER A 16 -6.67 19.55 -17.54
C SER A 16 -5.76 19.07 -16.43
N ARG A 17 -6.16 19.29 -15.17
CA ARG A 17 -5.42 18.75 -14.05
C ARG A 17 -5.46 17.25 -14.27
N SER A 18 -4.32 16.64 -14.53
CA SER A 18 -4.32 15.21 -14.62
C SER A 18 -4.68 14.65 -13.24
N GLU A 19 -5.60 13.68 -13.29
CA GLU A 19 -6.10 12.96 -12.13
C GLU A 19 -5.43 11.59 -12.10
N GLY A 20 -4.57 11.37 -11.11
CA GLY A 20 -4.01 10.05 -10.85
C GLY A 20 -4.83 9.31 -9.79
N LYS A 21 -5.03 8.00 -9.96
CA LYS A 21 -5.59 7.13 -8.93
C LYS A 21 -4.67 5.97 -8.65
N SER A 22 -4.52 5.57 -7.40
CA SER A 22 -3.76 4.35 -7.08
C SER A 22 -4.54 3.46 -6.13
N ARG A 23 -4.57 2.17 -6.39
CA ARG A 23 -5.15 1.14 -5.54
C ARG A 23 -4.05 0.22 -4.99
N PHE A 24 -4.06 0.00 -3.69
CA PHE A 24 -3.16 -0.96 -3.02
C PHE A 24 -4.00 -2.06 -2.36
N VAL A 25 -3.67 -3.32 -2.61
CA VAL A 25 -4.34 -4.49 -2.00
C VAL A 25 -3.31 -5.35 -1.31
N LEU A 26 -3.34 -5.40 0.02
CA LEU A 26 -2.47 -6.26 0.83
C LEU A 26 -3.14 -7.63 1.06
N ASP A 27 -2.41 -8.72 0.82
CA ASP A 27 -2.82 -10.09 1.12
C ASP A 27 -2.25 -10.65 2.45
N GLU A 28 -2.66 -11.87 2.80
CA GLU A 28 -2.20 -12.57 4.02
C GLU A 28 -0.77 -13.07 3.97
N ASP A 29 -0.14 -13.11 2.80
CA ASP A 29 1.25 -13.53 2.61
C ASP A 29 2.22 -12.33 2.70
N GLY A 30 1.69 -11.12 2.86
CA GLY A 30 2.48 -9.89 2.87
C GLY A 30 2.82 -9.36 1.47
N ARG A 31 2.09 -9.78 0.42
CA ARG A 31 2.20 -9.18 -0.91
C ARG A 31 1.21 -8.04 -1.03
N VAL A 32 1.63 -6.97 -1.70
CA VAL A 32 0.79 -5.82 -2.01
C VAL A 32 0.64 -5.73 -3.52
N ALA A 33 -0.55 -5.99 -4.04
CA ALA A 33 -0.89 -5.68 -5.41
C ALA A 33 -1.11 -4.17 -5.53
N VAL A 34 -0.51 -3.56 -6.54
CA VAL A 34 -0.53 -2.12 -6.78
C VAL A 34 -1.08 -1.88 -8.18
N THR A 35 -2.13 -1.08 -8.28
CA THR A 35 -2.68 -0.61 -9.55
C THR A 35 -2.64 0.91 -9.55
N ILE A 36 -2.13 1.51 -10.61
CA ILE A 36 -2.01 2.96 -10.75
C ILE A 36 -2.64 3.36 -12.06
N GLU A 37 -3.63 4.22 -12.01
CA GLU A 37 -4.28 4.84 -13.15
C GLU A 37 -3.76 6.27 -13.29
N LEU A 38 -3.25 6.60 -14.46
CA LEU A 38 -2.79 7.94 -14.85
C LEU A 38 -3.52 8.36 -16.11
N GLY A 39 -3.62 9.67 -16.34
CA GLY A 39 -4.06 10.17 -17.65
C GLY A 39 -3.06 9.74 -18.72
N GLU A 40 -3.55 9.53 -19.94
CA GLU A 40 -2.76 9.18 -21.11
C GLU A 40 -1.50 10.03 -21.31
N PRO A 41 -1.48 11.36 -21.14
CA PRO A 41 -0.25 12.13 -21.37
C PRO A 41 0.80 11.97 -20.26
N ASP A 42 0.42 11.62 -19.03
CA ASP A 42 1.32 11.80 -17.88
C ASP A 42 2.48 10.80 -17.85
N LEU A 43 2.21 9.54 -18.20
CA LEU A 43 3.23 8.50 -18.16
C LEU A 43 4.21 8.61 -19.33
N PRO A 44 3.76 8.81 -20.59
CA PRO A 44 4.64 9.11 -21.70
C PRO A 44 5.47 10.37 -21.45
N GLU A 45 4.89 11.46 -20.92
CA GLU A 45 5.67 12.65 -20.54
C GLU A 45 6.72 12.34 -19.46
N LEU A 46 6.35 11.61 -18.41
CA LEU A 46 7.27 11.22 -17.34
C LEU A 46 8.45 10.39 -17.85
N CYS A 47 8.18 9.49 -18.81
CA CYS A 47 9.17 8.60 -19.38
C CYS A 47 9.80 9.12 -20.68
N ASN A 48 9.44 10.35 -21.07
CA ASN A 48 9.80 10.97 -22.34
C ASN A 48 9.52 10.05 -23.54
N ALA A 49 8.43 9.28 -23.50
CA ALA A 49 8.01 8.36 -24.56
C ALA A 49 6.91 8.99 -25.42
N ASP A 50 6.84 8.61 -26.68
CA ASP A 50 5.78 9.04 -27.59
C ASP A 50 5.01 7.84 -28.11
N LEU A 51 3.80 7.60 -27.59
CA LEU A 51 2.98 6.46 -28.00
C LEU A 51 2.22 6.69 -29.32
N THR A 52 2.34 7.87 -29.93
CA THR A 52 1.60 8.26 -31.14
C THR A 52 2.34 7.96 -32.45
N VAL A 53 3.59 7.49 -32.38
CA VAL A 53 4.47 7.30 -33.56
C VAL A 53 4.41 5.89 -34.16
N ALA A 54 4.86 5.77 -35.42
CA ALA A 54 4.99 4.50 -36.14
C ALA A 54 5.89 3.47 -35.44
N GLU A 55 6.76 3.91 -34.52
CA GLU A 55 7.67 3.06 -33.73
C GLU A 55 7.09 2.67 -32.35
N ARG A 56 5.76 2.49 -32.22
CA ARG A 56 5.08 2.18 -30.95
C ARG A 56 5.78 1.10 -30.11
N ALA A 57 6.18 -0.02 -30.70
CA ALA A 57 6.85 -1.10 -29.98
C ALA A 57 8.16 -0.66 -29.28
N ARG A 58 8.90 0.28 -29.87
CA ARG A 58 10.12 0.84 -29.28
C ARG A 58 9.80 1.76 -28.10
N GLU A 59 8.73 2.52 -28.21
CA GLU A 59 8.28 3.46 -27.18
C GLU A 59 7.65 2.71 -25.99
N GLU A 60 6.95 1.61 -26.24
CA GLU A 60 6.49 0.68 -25.20
C GLU A 60 7.66 0.03 -24.44
N GLN A 61 8.75 -0.33 -25.13
CA GLN A 61 9.97 -0.81 -24.47
C GLN A 61 10.64 0.27 -23.62
N LYS A 62 10.65 1.52 -24.10
CA LYS A 62 11.16 2.67 -23.35
C LYS A 62 10.36 2.90 -22.08
N LEU A 63 9.03 2.85 -22.16
CA LEU A 63 8.12 2.95 -21.03
C LEU A 63 8.33 1.81 -20.03
N THR A 64 8.44 0.58 -20.52
CA THR A 64 8.71 -0.60 -19.69
C THR A 64 9.99 -0.40 -18.87
N ARG A 65 11.09 -0.02 -19.52
CA ARG A 65 12.37 0.23 -18.84
C ARG A 65 12.29 1.39 -17.84
N CYS A 66 11.58 2.46 -18.21
CA CYS A 66 11.33 3.60 -17.34
C CYS A 66 10.57 3.17 -16.07
N LEU A 67 9.54 2.35 -16.20
CA LEU A 67 8.76 1.82 -15.08
C LEU A 67 9.56 0.85 -14.22
N GLU A 68 10.29 -0.09 -14.81
CA GLU A 68 11.12 -1.06 -14.09
C GLU A 68 12.16 -0.36 -13.20
N THR A 69 12.74 0.75 -13.67
CA THR A 69 13.81 1.47 -12.96
C THR A 69 13.29 2.61 -12.08
N GLY A 70 12.22 3.28 -12.52
CA GLY A 70 11.66 4.46 -11.89
C GLY A 70 10.65 4.12 -10.79
N LEU A 71 9.77 3.15 -11.02
CA LEU A 71 8.67 2.85 -10.10
C LEU A 71 9.14 2.55 -8.66
N PRO A 72 10.21 1.76 -8.43
CA PRO A 72 10.73 1.53 -7.07
C PRO A 72 11.27 2.79 -6.37
N ARG A 73 11.58 3.84 -7.13
CA ARG A 73 12.04 5.13 -6.60
C ARG A 73 10.88 6.07 -6.32
N TRP A 74 9.86 6.01 -7.15
CA TRP A 74 8.67 6.86 -7.08
C TRP A 74 7.62 6.36 -6.11
N LEU A 75 7.58 5.05 -5.86
CA LEU A 75 6.68 4.43 -4.90
C LEU A 75 7.50 3.68 -3.87
N ARG A 76 7.30 4.03 -2.60
CA ARG A 76 7.92 3.36 -1.47
C ARG A 76 6.82 2.75 -0.61
N ILE A 77 6.91 1.46 -0.40
CA ILE A 77 6.03 0.74 0.52
C ILE A 77 6.90 0.21 1.65
N THR A 78 6.53 0.54 2.88
CA THR A 78 7.25 0.11 4.09
C THR A 78 6.28 -0.65 4.99
N ALA A 79 6.67 -1.85 5.38
CA ALA A 79 5.97 -2.72 6.32
C ALA A 79 6.78 -2.80 7.61
N ASP A 80 6.22 -2.39 8.75
CA ASP A 80 6.87 -2.47 10.06
C ASP A 80 8.33 -1.96 10.03
N GLU A 81 8.52 -0.77 9.46
CA GLU A 81 9.81 -0.08 9.28
C GLU A 81 10.79 -0.73 8.29
N ARG A 82 10.37 -1.76 7.55
CA ARG A 82 11.16 -2.41 6.50
C ARG A 82 10.59 -2.14 5.13
N ALA A 83 11.45 -1.85 4.16
CA ALA A 83 11.05 -1.66 2.77
C ALA A 83 10.48 -2.97 2.19
N CYS A 84 9.36 -2.87 1.47
CA CYS A 84 8.83 -3.93 0.62
C CYS A 84 9.28 -3.63 -0.82
N PRO A 85 10.20 -4.42 -1.39
CA PRO A 85 10.64 -4.22 -2.78
C PRO A 85 9.45 -4.27 -3.73
N ILE A 86 9.39 -3.31 -4.65
CA ILE A 86 8.33 -3.18 -5.64
C ILE A 86 8.87 -3.61 -6.99
N ALA A 87 8.11 -4.44 -7.69
CA ALA A 87 8.37 -4.87 -9.05
C ALA A 87 7.21 -4.42 -9.94
N TYR A 88 7.56 -3.74 -11.04
CA TYR A 88 6.65 -3.52 -12.16
C TYR A 88 6.23 -4.87 -12.77
N ARG A 89 4.98 -4.96 -13.26
CA ARG A 89 4.45 -6.15 -13.92
C ARG A 89 4.09 -5.88 -15.37
N ARG A 90 3.23 -4.88 -15.59
CA ARG A 90 2.74 -4.51 -16.92
C ARG A 90 2.11 -3.13 -16.86
N PHE A 91 1.91 -2.53 -18.03
CA PHE A 91 0.95 -1.43 -18.18
C PHE A 91 -0.04 -1.80 -19.27
N SER A 92 -1.18 -1.12 -19.29
CA SER A 92 -2.18 -1.21 -20.34
C SER A 92 -2.78 0.16 -20.59
N GLU A 93 -3.09 0.44 -21.85
CA GLU A 93 -3.81 1.65 -22.27
C GLU A 93 -5.29 1.31 -22.47
N GLU A 94 -6.17 2.04 -21.83
CA GLU A 94 -7.61 1.93 -22.05
C GLU A 94 -8.24 3.33 -22.15
N ALA A 95 -8.81 3.63 -23.31
CA ALA A 95 -9.35 4.94 -23.67
C ALA A 95 -8.33 6.09 -23.50
N ARG A 96 -8.37 6.81 -22.37
CA ARG A 96 -7.48 7.94 -22.05
C ARG A 96 -6.74 7.73 -20.71
N THR A 97 -6.67 6.49 -20.28
CA THR A 97 -6.09 6.09 -19.00
C THR A 97 -4.99 5.07 -19.26
N ILE A 98 -3.85 5.27 -18.63
CA ILE A 98 -2.81 4.26 -18.54
C ILE A 98 -2.88 3.62 -17.17
N THR A 99 -3.05 2.30 -17.16
CA THR A 99 -3.04 1.49 -15.95
C THR A 99 -1.70 0.79 -15.81
N ILE A 100 -1.02 1.00 -14.69
CA ILE A 100 0.22 0.33 -14.33
C ILE A 100 -0.08 -0.68 -13.23
N ASP A 101 0.27 -1.93 -13.48
CA ASP A 101 0.22 -2.99 -12.48
C ASP A 101 1.63 -3.24 -11.92
N ALA A 102 1.72 -3.31 -10.60
CA ALA A 102 2.94 -3.63 -9.88
C ALA A 102 2.64 -4.48 -8.65
N GLN A 103 3.69 -5.07 -8.08
CA GLN A 103 3.59 -5.87 -6.86
C GLN A 103 4.73 -5.53 -5.92
N ALA A 104 4.40 -5.31 -4.65
CA ALA A 104 5.38 -5.29 -3.58
C ALA A 104 5.35 -6.60 -2.80
N VAL A 105 6.51 -7.04 -2.32
CA VAL A 105 6.62 -8.22 -1.45
C VAL A 105 7.23 -7.81 -0.12
N CYS A 106 6.44 -7.86 0.94
CA CYS A 106 6.92 -7.64 2.30
C CYS A 106 7.43 -8.97 2.89
N ALA A 107 8.38 -8.89 3.82
CA ALA A 107 9.00 -10.08 4.42
C ALA A 107 8.03 -10.92 5.27
N ALA A 108 6.98 -10.28 5.80
CA ALA A 108 5.91 -10.89 6.56
C ALA A 108 4.66 -10.00 6.49
N PRO A 109 3.48 -10.51 6.86
CA PRO A 109 2.27 -9.72 6.95
C PRO A 109 2.44 -8.55 7.95
N PRO A 110 2.33 -7.30 7.51
CA PRO A 110 2.65 -6.14 8.34
C PRO A 110 1.62 -5.91 9.43
N ARG A 111 2.03 -5.33 10.55
CA ARG A 111 1.12 -4.66 11.51
C ARG A 111 0.85 -3.23 11.09
N ARG A 112 1.80 -2.60 10.42
CA ARG A 112 1.71 -1.24 9.93
C ARG A 112 2.27 -1.15 8.52
N LEU A 113 1.49 -0.57 7.63
CA LEU A 113 1.85 -0.31 6.25
C LEU A 113 1.97 1.21 6.05
N VAL A 114 3.11 1.66 5.53
CA VAL A 114 3.33 3.05 5.13
C VAL A 114 3.54 3.06 3.63
N ILE A 115 2.76 3.87 2.94
CA ILE A 115 2.83 4.04 1.49
C ILE A 115 3.21 5.49 1.24
N ASP A 116 4.28 5.69 0.48
CA ASP A 116 4.82 6.99 0.12
C ASP A 116 5.04 7.07 -1.40
N TRP A 117 4.31 7.97 -2.02
CA TRP A 117 4.21 8.17 -3.45
C TRP A 117 5.02 9.41 -3.86
N GLY A 118 6.33 9.23 -3.99
CA GLY A 118 7.27 10.25 -4.41
C GLY A 118 7.05 10.83 -5.81
N LEU A 119 6.35 10.14 -6.74
CA LEU A 119 6.10 10.66 -8.10
C LEU A 119 5.32 12.00 -8.08
N PHE A 120 4.45 12.20 -7.09
CA PHE A 120 3.58 13.37 -7.00
C PHE A 120 4.14 14.46 -6.10
N ALA A 121 5.30 14.22 -5.48
CA ALA A 121 5.99 15.23 -4.71
C ALA A 121 6.56 16.30 -5.66
N GLY A 122 5.81 17.38 -5.87
CA GLY A 122 6.23 18.52 -6.69
C GLY A 122 5.65 18.58 -8.10
N SER A 123 4.67 17.72 -8.45
CA SER A 123 3.92 17.84 -9.71
C SER A 123 2.59 18.57 -9.52
N ALA A 124 2.03 19.12 -10.60
CA ALA A 124 0.72 19.76 -10.61
C ALA A 124 -0.46 18.76 -10.69
N LEU A 125 -0.19 17.47 -10.41
CA LEU A 125 -1.14 16.36 -10.52
C LEU A 125 -2.04 16.30 -9.28
N ASP A 126 -3.36 16.30 -9.48
CA ASP A 126 -4.32 16.04 -8.41
C ASP A 126 -4.39 14.52 -8.22
N HIS A 127 -3.71 13.98 -7.21
CA HIS A 127 -3.65 12.53 -6.98
C HIS A 127 -4.59 12.07 -5.85
N VAL A 128 -5.32 10.98 -6.12
CA VAL A 128 -6.12 10.27 -5.12
C VAL A 128 -5.59 8.86 -4.92
N SER A 129 -4.99 8.60 -3.77
CA SER A 129 -4.63 7.23 -3.39
C SER A 129 -5.75 6.55 -2.60
N VAL A 130 -6.05 5.31 -2.96
CA VAL A 130 -6.96 4.38 -2.28
C VAL A 130 -6.15 3.17 -1.80
N ALA A 131 -5.99 3.01 -0.49
CA ALA A 131 -5.53 1.74 0.06
C ALA A 131 -6.71 0.87 0.48
N VAL A 132 -6.64 -0.40 0.10
CA VAL A 132 -7.59 -1.46 0.45
C VAL A 132 -6.80 -2.54 1.17
N VAL A 133 -7.08 -2.76 2.44
CA VAL A 133 -6.58 -3.97 3.13
C VAL A 133 -7.64 -5.04 3.01
N GLU A 134 -7.28 -6.16 2.41
CA GLU A 134 -8.15 -7.33 2.33
C GLU A 134 -7.66 -8.36 3.33
N GLN A 135 -8.52 -8.69 4.30
CA GLN A 135 -8.29 -9.80 5.21
C GLN A 135 -9.19 -10.96 4.78
N PRO A 136 -8.65 -12.02 4.15
CA PRO A 136 -9.36 -13.23 3.75
C PRO A 136 -10.30 -13.77 4.82
N HIS A 137 -9.88 -13.72 6.10
CA HIS A 137 -10.68 -14.25 7.20
C HIS A 137 -11.67 -13.26 7.84
N ALA A 138 -11.51 -11.94 7.66
CA ALA A 138 -12.32 -10.95 8.39
C ALA A 138 -13.40 -10.26 7.54
N LYS A 139 -13.41 -10.43 6.20
CA LYS A 139 -14.21 -9.62 5.26
C LYS A 139 -14.11 -8.10 5.52
N ALA A 140 -13.06 -7.67 6.22
CA ALA A 140 -12.87 -6.31 6.64
C ALA A 140 -12.13 -5.58 5.53
N ARG A 141 -12.77 -4.52 5.02
CA ARG A 141 -12.20 -3.64 4.01
C ARG A 141 -12.02 -2.26 4.63
N LEU A 142 -10.77 -1.83 4.80
CA LEU A 142 -10.46 -0.46 5.18
C LEU A 142 -10.06 0.33 3.93
N VAL A 143 -10.76 1.42 3.67
CA VAL A 143 -10.54 2.33 2.53
C VAL A 143 -10.03 3.66 3.05
N LEU A 144 -8.80 4.02 2.69
CA LEU A 144 -8.24 5.34 2.98
C LEU A 144 -8.11 6.15 1.70
N LEU A 145 -8.60 7.39 1.73
CA LEU A 145 -8.54 8.34 0.62
C LEU A 145 -7.58 9.47 0.99
N SER A 146 -6.47 9.59 0.27
CA SER A 146 -5.58 10.76 0.38
C SER A 146 -5.61 11.55 -0.93
N LYS A 147 -6.05 12.81 -0.86
CA LYS A 147 -6.15 13.73 -2.02
C LYS A 147 -4.98 14.70 -2.15
N ARG A 148 -4.15 14.86 -1.10
CA ARG A 148 -3.08 15.88 -1.06
C ARG A 148 -1.77 15.43 -0.43
N SER A 149 -1.77 14.34 0.33
CA SER A 149 -0.54 13.79 0.90
C SER A 149 -0.09 12.61 0.07
N SER A 150 1.11 12.68 -0.50
CA SER A 150 1.79 11.56 -1.15
C SER A 150 2.05 10.40 -0.18
N ARG A 151 1.97 10.64 1.12
CA ARG A 151 2.28 9.66 2.15
C ARG A 151 1.09 9.41 3.08
N PHE A 152 0.80 8.14 3.34
CA PHE A 152 -0.15 7.74 4.38
C PHE A 152 0.33 6.48 5.11
N ALA A 153 -0.12 6.32 6.35
CA ALA A 153 0.18 5.18 7.20
C ALA A 153 -1.11 4.49 7.60
N LEU A 154 -1.07 3.16 7.67
CA LEU A 154 -2.20 2.32 7.96
C LEU A 154 -1.83 1.23 8.95
N ASP A 155 -2.58 1.14 10.04
CA ASP A 155 -2.46 0.04 11.00
C ASP A 155 -3.32 -1.14 10.52
N VAL A 156 -2.65 -2.23 10.19
CA VAL A 156 -3.22 -3.49 9.73
C VAL A 156 -3.50 -4.33 10.98
N ALA A 157 -4.74 -4.29 11.47
CA ALA A 157 -5.14 -5.02 12.67
C ALA A 157 -4.79 -6.52 12.51
N ARG A 158 -4.08 -7.08 13.49
CA ARG A 158 -3.75 -8.51 13.48
C ARG A 158 -5.02 -9.36 13.51
N PRO A 159 -5.01 -10.55 12.87
CA PRO A 159 -6.06 -11.52 13.10
C PRO A 159 -6.20 -11.81 14.59
N TRP A 160 -7.41 -11.66 15.11
CA TRP A 160 -7.73 -11.89 16.53
C TRP A 160 -7.35 -13.31 16.99
N TRP A 161 -7.21 -14.28 16.08
CA TRP A 161 -6.80 -15.65 16.41
C TRP A 161 -5.33 -15.75 16.87
N LEU A 162 -4.44 -14.83 16.48
CA LEU A 162 -3.08 -14.79 17.03
C LEU A 162 -3.08 -14.34 18.50
N TRP A 163 -4.03 -13.49 18.89
CA TRP A 163 -4.29 -13.20 20.31
C TRP A 163 -4.88 -14.42 21.01
N ALA A 164 -5.83 -15.12 20.39
CA ALA A 164 -6.40 -16.34 20.96
C ALA A 164 -5.34 -17.44 21.18
N LEU A 165 -4.41 -17.64 20.25
CA LEU A 165 -3.30 -18.59 20.40
C LEU A 165 -2.32 -18.18 21.50
N GLY A 166 -1.97 -16.89 21.59
CA GLY A 166 -1.13 -16.38 22.66
C GLY A 166 -1.77 -16.56 24.05
N VAL A 167 -3.07 -16.27 24.16
CA VAL A 167 -3.85 -16.48 25.40
C VAL A 167 -3.94 -17.97 25.74
N ALA A 168 -4.21 -18.83 24.75
CA ALA A 168 -4.28 -20.28 24.95
C ALA A 168 -2.93 -20.87 25.40
N ALA A 169 -1.82 -20.46 24.79
CA ALA A 169 -0.48 -20.89 25.21
C ALA A 169 -0.14 -20.43 26.63
N THR A 170 -0.53 -19.20 27.00
CA THR A 170 -0.32 -18.65 28.34
C THR A 170 -1.17 -19.41 29.38
N LEU A 171 -2.44 -19.70 29.06
CA LEU A 171 -3.32 -20.50 29.92
C LEU A 171 -2.81 -21.94 30.11
N ALA A 172 -2.27 -22.57 29.06
CA ALA A 172 -1.68 -23.91 29.14
C ALA A 172 -0.45 -23.94 30.07
N LEU A 173 0.41 -22.92 30.01
CA LEU A 173 1.57 -22.78 30.91
C LEU A 173 1.14 -22.58 32.37
N VAL A 174 0.15 -21.74 32.62
CA VAL A 174 -0.39 -21.50 33.97
C VAL A 174 -1.05 -22.77 34.52
N ALA A 175 -1.82 -23.49 33.71
CA ALA A 175 -2.44 -24.75 34.10
C ALA A 175 -1.39 -25.84 34.43
N GLY A 176 -0.32 -25.93 33.62
CA GLY A 176 0.81 -26.82 33.86
C GLY A 176 1.53 -26.51 35.18
N ALA A 177 1.80 -25.22 35.44
CA ALA A 177 2.44 -24.77 36.68
C ALA A 177 1.59 -25.07 37.93
N CYS A 178 0.27 -24.83 37.87
CA CYS A 178 -0.67 -25.20 38.93
C CYS A 178 -0.70 -26.72 39.19
N GLY A 179 -0.66 -27.54 38.13
CA GLY A 179 -0.60 -29.00 38.25
C GLY A 179 0.65 -29.50 38.97
N VAL A 180 1.81 -28.91 38.65
CA VAL A 180 3.11 -29.24 39.28
C VAL A 180 3.12 -28.82 40.76
N LEU A 181 2.61 -27.64 41.09
CA LEU A 181 2.50 -27.15 42.48
C LEU A 181 1.56 -28.04 43.33
N ARG A 182 0.45 -28.50 42.75
CA ARG A 182 -0.50 -29.40 43.43
C ARG A 182 0.12 -30.78 43.71
N ARG A 183 0.92 -31.32 42.77
CA ARG A 183 1.67 -32.57 42.97
C ARG A 183 2.74 -32.42 44.06
N ARG A 184 3.49 -31.31 44.09
CA ARG A 184 4.48 -31.05 45.15
C ARG A 184 3.85 -30.98 46.54
N ARG A 185 2.71 -30.27 46.69
CA ARG A 185 2.01 -30.18 47.99
C ARG A 185 1.53 -31.54 48.50
N ARG A 186 1.02 -32.42 47.62
CA ARG A 186 0.62 -33.79 48.02
C ARG A 186 1.82 -34.65 48.44
N ALA A 187 2.95 -34.52 47.74
CA ALA A 187 4.17 -35.26 48.09
C ALA A 187 4.77 -34.82 49.44
N THR A 188 4.65 -33.54 49.81
CA THR A 188 5.06 -33.04 51.14
C THR A 188 4.08 -33.39 52.25
N ALA A 189 2.77 -33.46 51.98
CA ALA A 189 1.78 -33.86 52.99
C ALA A 189 1.86 -35.35 53.38
N ALA A 190 2.34 -36.21 52.47
CA ALA A 190 2.56 -37.63 52.74
C ALA A 190 3.85 -37.95 53.53
N ARG A 191 4.60 -36.92 53.96
CA ARG A 191 5.88 -37.06 54.68
C ARG A 191 5.88 -36.46 56.09
N ALA A 192 4.73 -36.02 56.60
CA ALA A 192 4.63 -35.64 58.01
C ALA A 192 4.67 -36.91 58.87
N PRO A 193 5.70 -37.11 59.73
CA PRO A 193 5.69 -38.19 60.69
C PRO A 193 4.76 -37.83 61.85
N ASP A 194 4.03 -38.83 62.35
CA ASP A 194 3.25 -38.78 63.59
C ASP A 194 4.15 -38.54 64.82
#